data_AF-A0A936IPY2-F1
#
_entry.id   AF-A0A936IPY2-F1
#
_cell.length_a   1.000
_cell.length_b   1.000
_cell.length_c   1.000
_cell.angle_alpha   90.00
_cell.angle_beta   90.00
_cell.angle_gamma   90.00
#
_symmetry.space_group_name_H-M   'P 1'
#
loop_
_entity.id
_entity.type
_entity.pdbx_description
1 polymer ?
#
loop_
_entity_poly.entity_id
_entity_poly.type
_entity_poly.pdbx_seq_one_letter_code
_entity_poly.pdbx_strand_id
1 'polypeptide(L)'
;MSGTDPNAAGRGEVREYAGGWMTERKGTGAPGFLKLAFPIIGLFCAGYLVVYMYGEVDHADRGALVRTFNEMTVTSPGLMYGIAAMALLYVVLVTVFVIGRSHEDE
;
A
#
# COMPACT_ATOMS: atom_id res chain seq x y z
N MET A 1 -14.98 42.70 26.50
CA MET A 1 -15.65 41.74 25.61
C MET A 1 -14.66 40.64 25.30
N SER A 2 -14.66 39.59 26.13
CA SER A 2 -13.82 38.40 25.91
C SER A 2 -14.53 37.55 24.85
N GLY A 3 -14.02 37.57 23.63
CA GLY A 3 -14.48 36.70 22.56
C GLY A 3 -14.02 35.29 22.87
N THR A 4 -14.86 34.50 23.54
CA THR A 4 -14.73 33.06 23.57
C THR A 4 -14.93 32.56 22.14
N ASP A 5 -13.83 32.19 21.49
CA ASP A 5 -13.83 31.48 20.21
C ASP A 5 -14.65 30.18 20.40
N PRO A 6 -15.84 30.04 19.79
CA PRO A 6 -16.69 28.87 19.96
C PRO A 6 -16.06 27.59 19.41
N ASN A 7 -14.92 27.69 18.71
CA ASN A 7 -14.21 26.56 18.11
C ASN A 7 -13.11 25.97 19.03
N ALA A 8 -12.89 26.53 20.23
CA ALA A 8 -11.83 26.05 21.12
C ALA A 8 -12.04 24.60 21.64
N ALA A 9 -13.30 24.11 21.68
CA ALA A 9 -13.64 22.80 22.21
C ALA A 9 -13.35 21.62 21.25
N GLY A 10 -13.16 21.87 19.94
CA GLY A 10 -13.06 20.80 18.93
C GLY A 10 -11.66 20.31 18.60
N ARG A 11 -10.61 21.06 18.97
CA ARG A 11 -9.21 20.77 18.57
C ARG A 11 -8.61 19.54 19.25
N GLY A 12 -9.20 19.03 20.33
CA GLY A 12 -8.75 17.79 21.00
C GLY A 12 -9.37 16.50 20.45
N GLU A 13 -10.42 16.61 19.62
CA GLU A 13 -11.12 15.46 19.04
C GLU A 13 -10.66 15.10 17.63
N VAL A 14 -9.86 15.94 16.99
CA VAL A 14 -9.48 15.79 15.58
C VAL A 14 -7.96 15.76 15.46
N ARG A 15 -7.43 14.66 14.93
CA ARG A 15 -6.01 14.50 14.61
C ARG A 15 -5.77 14.98 13.19
N GLU A 16 -4.72 15.77 12.99
CA GLU A 16 -4.35 16.30 11.68
C GLU A 16 -3.08 15.62 11.17
N TYR A 17 -3.09 15.25 9.88
CA TYR A 17 -1.97 14.64 9.17
C TYR A 17 -1.57 15.51 7.98
N ALA A 18 -0.32 15.32 7.54
CA ALA A 18 0.40 16.07 6.50
C ALA A 18 -0.04 17.54 6.28
N GLY A 19 0.07 18.34 7.34
CA GLY A 19 -0.19 19.77 7.27
C GLY A 19 -1.67 20.14 7.11
N GLY A 20 -2.59 19.28 7.58
CA GLY A 20 -4.03 19.57 7.64
C GLY A 20 -4.85 19.03 6.46
N TRP A 21 -4.22 18.35 5.49
CA TRP A 21 -4.95 17.74 4.35
C TRP A 21 -5.78 16.50 4.74
N MET A 22 -5.42 15.83 5.83
CA MET A 22 -6.13 14.68 6.37
C MET A 22 -6.46 14.96 7.83
N THR A 23 -7.71 14.75 8.21
CA THR A 23 -8.18 14.89 9.58
C THR A 23 -8.93 13.63 10.01
N GLU A 24 -8.62 13.09 11.18
CA GLU A 24 -9.25 11.88 11.73
C GLU A 24 -9.87 12.18 13.09
N ARG A 25 -11.13 11.78 13.28
CA ARG A 25 -11.80 11.97 14.57
C ARG A 25 -11.32 10.91 15.56
N LYS A 26 -11.13 11.30 16.82
CA LYS A 26 -10.74 10.40 17.90
C LYS A 26 -11.73 9.24 18.00
N GLY A 27 -11.23 8.01 17.99
CA GLY A 27 -12.04 6.79 18.02
C GLY A 27 -12.62 6.34 16.67
N THR A 28 -12.39 7.07 15.57
CA THR A 28 -12.70 6.61 14.21
C THR A 28 -11.48 6.07 13.47
N GLY A 29 -10.49 5.60 14.22
CA GLY A 29 -9.29 4.96 13.70
C GLY A 29 -9.62 3.84 12.71
N ALA A 30 -8.78 3.67 11.68
CA ALA A 30 -8.90 2.52 10.79
C ALA A 30 -8.95 1.20 11.61
N PRO A 31 -9.98 0.35 11.42
CA PRO A 31 -10.12 -0.86 12.21
C PRO A 31 -8.96 -1.82 11.93
N GLY A 32 -8.58 -2.63 12.94
CA GLY A 32 -7.38 -3.48 12.86
C GLY A 32 -7.34 -4.42 11.65
N PHE A 33 -8.49 -4.93 11.21
CA PHE A 33 -8.55 -5.77 10.00
C PHE A 33 -8.24 -5.00 8.72
N LEU A 34 -8.64 -3.72 8.61
CA LEU A 34 -8.23 -2.85 7.49
C LEU A 34 -6.73 -2.61 7.52
N LYS A 35 -6.17 -2.38 8.71
CA LYS A 35 -4.72 -2.20 8.88
C LYS A 35 -3.94 -3.44 8.42
N LEU A 36 -4.47 -4.63 8.68
CA LEU A 36 -3.88 -5.91 8.24
C LEU A 36 -4.09 -6.18 6.74
N ALA A 37 -5.15 -5.66 6.12
CA ALA A 37 -5.39 -5.84 4.69
C ALA A 37 -4.27 -5.24 3.83
N PHE A 38 -3.73 -4.07 4.23
CA PHE A 38 -2.64 -3.41 3.50
C PHE A 38 -1.38 -4.29 3.30
N PRO A 39 -0.74 -4.85 4.35
CA PRO A 39 0.40 -5.73 4.18
C PRO A 39 0.04 -7.01 3.44
N ILE A 40 -1.10 -7.64 3.74
CA ILE A 40 -1.47 -8.90 3.10
C ILE A 40 -1.68 -8.72 1.60
N ILE A 41 -2.55 -7.79 1.19
CA ILE A 41 -2.83 -7.55 -0.22
C ILE A 41 -1.56 -7.08 -0.93
N GLY A 42 -0.79 -6.19 -0.30
CA GLY A 42 0.49 -5.71 -0.85
C GLY A 42 1.48 -6.84 -1.10
N LEU A 43 1.67 -7.74 -0.13
CA LEU A 43 2.56 -8.90 -0.26
C LEU A 43 2.06 -9.89 -1.32
N PHE A 44 0.76 -10.14 -1.40
CA PHE A 44 0.18 -10.98 -2.45
C PHE A 44 0.40 -10.38 -3.84
N CYS A 45 0.21 -9.08 -4.02
CA CYS A 45 0.47 -8.38 -5.28
C CYS A 45 1.96 -8.44 -5.67
N ALA A 46 2.87 -8.16 -4.72
CA ALA A 46 4.31 -8.24 -4.96
C ALA A 46 4.75 -9.68 -5.29
N GLY A 47 4.23 -10.67 -4.55
CA GLY A 47 4.47 -12.08 -4.82
C GLY A 47 3.94 -12.53 -6.18
N TYR A 48 2.72 -12.12 -6.54
CA TYR A 48 2.12 -12.40 -7.85
C TYR A 48 2.99 -11.85 -8.99
N LEU A 49 3.50 -10.63 -8.84
CA LEU A 49 4.39 -10.03 -9.84
C LEU A 49 5.69 -10.82 -10.02
N VAL A 50 6.23 -11.41 -8.96
CA VAL A 50 7.43 -12.27 -9.05
C VAL A 50 7.09 -13.62 -9.69
N VAL A 51 6.01 -14.27 -9.25
CA VAL A 51 5.60 -15.59 -9.76
C VAL A 51 5.22 -15.53 -11.23
N TYR A 52 4.48 -14.50 -11.63
CA TYR A 52 3.99 -14.30 -13.00
C TYR A 52 4.75 -13.18 -13.72
N MET A 53 6.04 -13.01 -13.42
CA MET A 53 6.89 -11.96 -14.01
C MET A 53 6.91 -11.98 -15.55
N TYR A 54 6.74 -13.16 -16.13
CA TYR A 54 6.67 -13.37 -17.57
C TYR A 54 5.25 -13.72 -18.06
N GLY A 55 4.24 -13.54 -17.21
CA GLY A 55 2.87 -14.02 -17.45
C GLY A 55 2.76 -15.54 -17.32
N GLU A 56 1.63 -16.07 -17.77
CA GLU A 56 1.31 -17.50 -17.66
C GLU A 56 1.89 -18.34 -18.81
N VAL A 57 3.22 -18.43 -18.86
CA VAL A 57 3.96 -19.15 -19.92
C VAL A 57 3.68 -20.65 -19.96
N ASP A 58 3.27 -21.24 -18.84
CA ASP A 58 3.01 -22.69 -18.69
C ASP A 58 1.53 -23.05 -18.78
N HIS A 59 0.63 -22.10 -19.07
CA HIS A 59 -0.79 -22.39 -19.19
C HIS A 59 -1.08 -23.18 -20.48
N ALA A 60 -1.88 -24.25 -20.37
CA ALA A 60 -2.18 -25.17 -21.48
C ALA A 60 -2.67 -24.45 -22.75
N ASP A 61 -3.63 -23.53 -22.62
CA ASP A 61 -4.22 -22.86 -23.78
C ASP A 61 -3.47 -21.58 -24.23
N ARG A 62 -2.99 -20.76 -23.29
CA ARG A 62 -2.46 -19.41 -23.58
C ARG A 62 -0.95 -19.27 -23.46
N GLY A 63 -0.26 -20.25 -22.88
CA GLY A 63 1.17 -20.15 -22.61
C GLY A 63 2.04 -20.04 -23.87
N ALA A 64 1.60 -20.63 -24.98
CA ALA A 64 2.28 -20.46 -26.27
C ALA A 64 2.26 -18.99 -26.73
N LEU A 65 1.10 -18.32 -26.65
CA LEU A 65 0.94 -16.92 -27.07
C LEU A 65 1.75 -15.97 -26.18
N VAL A 66 1.77 -16.23 -24.86
CA VAL A 66 2.55 -15.43 -23.90
C VAL A 66 4.05 -15.54 -24.16
N ARG A 67 4.55 -16.75 -24.47
CA ARG A 67 5.97 -16.95 -24.83
C ARG A 67 6.34 -16.21 -26.11
N THR A 68 5.53 -16.33 -27.16
CA THR A 68 5.75 -15.59 -28.42
C THR A 68 5.73 -14.08 -28.19
N PHE A 69 4.82 -13.57 -27.38
CA PHE A 69 4.79 -12.14 -27.05
C PHE A 69 6.08 -11.69 -26.36
N ASN A 70 6.53 -12.43 -25.34
CA ASN A 70 7.77 -12.12 -24.61
C ASN A 70 9.01 -12.12 -25.51
N GLU A 71 9.07 -13.05 -26.47
CA GLU A 71 10.14 -13.10 -27.47
C GLU A 71 10.14 -11.87 -28.38
N MET A 72 8.95 -11.40 -28.80
CA MET A 72 8.82 -10.24 -29.67
C MET A 72 9.07 -8.91 -28.96
N THR A 73 8.72 -8.78 -27.68
CA THR A 73 8.86 -7.53 -26.93
C THR A 73 10.17 -7.38 -26.18
N VAL A 74 11.04 -8.39 -26.19
CA VAL A 74 12.32 -8.43 -25.48
C VAL A 74 12.14 -8.14 -23.98
N THR A 75 11.92 -9.18 -23.20
CA THR A 75 11.78 -9.05 -21.73
C THR A 75 13.13 -8.73 -21.07
N SER A 76 13.13 -7.84 -20.08
CA SER A 76 14.32 -7.54 -19.26
C SER A 76 14.14 -8.07 -17.83
N PRO A 77 14.79 -9.19 -17.44
CA PRO A 77 14.71 -9.74 -16.10
C PRO A 77 15.14 -8.72 -15.03
N GLY A 78 16.23 -7.98 -15.29
CA GLY A 78 16.77 -7.01 -14.34
C GLY A 78 15.80 -5.86 -14.05
N LEU A 79 15.14 -5.33 -15.07
CA LEU A 79 14.13 -4.28 -14.90
C LEU A 79 12.95 -4.80 -14.06
N MET A 80 12.47 -6.01 -14.34
CA MET A 80 11.33 -6.59 -13.64
C MET A 80 11.63 -6.86 -12.16
N TYR A 81 12.81 -7.39 -11.84
CA TYR A 81 13.24 -7.52 -10.44
C TYR A 81 13.41 -6.16 -9.75
N GLY A 82 13.85 -5.13 -10.47
CA GLY A 82 13.88 -3.76 -9.96
C GLY A 82 12.48 -3.24 -9.59
N ILE A 83 11.49 -3.45 -10.47
CA ILE A 83 10.08 -3.11 -10.20
C ILE A 83 9.54 -3.90 -9.01
N ALA A 84 9.82 -5.21 -8.95
CA ALA A 84 9.40 -6.06 -7.83
C ALA A 84 9.98 -5.58 -6.49
N ALA A 85 11.27 -5.21 -6.46
CA ALA A 85 11.91 -4.66 -5.28
C ALA A 85 11.30 -3.32 -4.85
N MET A 86 10.98 -2.45 -5.82
CA MET A 86 10.31 -1.17 -5.54
C MET A 86 8.89 -1.37 -4.98
N ALA A 87 8.14 -2.31 -5.53
CA ALA A 87 6.82 -2.68 -5.03
C ALA A 87 6.89 -3.24 -3.60
N LEU A 88 7.85 -4.14 -3.33
CA LEU A 88 8.07 -4.69 -1.99
C LEU A 88 8.47 -3.61 -0.99
N LEU A 89 9.38 -2.70 -1.37
CA LEU A 89 9.79 -1.58 -0.53
C LEU A 89 8.59 -0.69 -0.16
N TYR A 90 7.73 -0.37 -1.12
CA TYR A 90 6.49 0.36 -0.86
C TYR A 90 5.61 -0.35 0.17
N VAL A 91 5.39 -1.66 0.00
CA VAL A 91 4.60 -2.46 0.95
C VAL A 91 5.21 -2.42 2.35
N VAL A 92 6.53 -2.55 2.47
CA VAL A 92 7.24 -2.47 3.76
C VAL A 92 7.02 -1.09 4.40
N LEU A 93 7.20 -0.01 3.65
CA LEU A 93 7.03 1.36 4.16
C LEU A 93 5.59 1.62 4.63
N VAL A 94 4.60 1.19 3.85
CA VAL A 94 3.17 1.31 4.22
C VAL A 94 2.87 0.47 5.46
N THR A 95 3.42 -0.74 5.54
CA THR A 95 3.21 -1.64 6.69
C THR A 95 3.79 -1.04 7.97
N VAL A 96 5.03 -0.53 7.91
CA VAL A 96 5.69 0.16 9.03
C VAL A 96 4.88 1.39 9.43
N PHE A 97 4.39 2.17 8.47
CA PHE A 97 3.55 3.34 8.75
C PHE A 97 2.24 2.96 9.46
N VAL A 98 1.52 1.96 8.94
CA VAL A 98 0.21 1.55 9.47
C VAL A 98 0.31 0.92 10.87
N ILE A 99 1.37 0.12 11.13
CA ILE A 99 1.58 -0.56 12.42
C ILE A 99 2.31 0.33 13.43
N GLY A 100 3.31 1.09 13.00
CA GLY A 100 4.06 2.00 13.88
C GLY A 100 3.17 3.08 14.50
N ARG A 101 2.16 3.57 13.75
CA ARG A 101 1.20 4.54 14.28
C ARG A 101 0.24 3.98 15.33
N SER A 102 0.01 2.67 15.43
CA SER A 102 -0.84 2.13 16.51
C SER A 102 -0.22 2.23 17.90
N HIS A 103 1.09 2.51 18.02
CA HIS A 103 1.79 2.63 19.30
C HIS A 103 1.88 4.05 19.86
N GLU A 104 1.52 5.09 19.09
CA GLU A 104 1.45 6.48 19.60
C GLU A 104 0.10 6.79 20.28
N ASP A 105 -0.77 5.78 20.39
CA ASP A 105 -2.19 5.91 20.75
C ASP A 105 -2.57 5.22 22.07
N GLU A 106 -1.59 4.66 22.80
CA GLU A 106 -1.70 4.21 24.19
C GLU A 106 -1.11 5.26 25.15
#